data_AF-U5H5J9-F1
#
_entry.id   AF-U5H5J9-F1
#
_cell.length_a   1.000
_cell.length_b   1.000
_cell.length_c   1.000
_cell.angle_alpha   90.00
_cell.angle_beta   90.00
_cell.angle_gamma   90.00
#
_symmetry.space_group_name_H-M   'P 1'
#
loop_
_entity.id
_entity.type
_entity.pdbx_description
1 polymer ?
#
loop_
_entity_poly.entity_id
_entity_poly.type
_entity_poly.pdbx_seq_one_letter_code
_entity_poly.pdbx_strand_id
1 'polypeptide(L)'
;MPLGLLSFFLLPDRPETAKWLNAEEKVLCAARSKSENVGAIEVVDSMKKEVFFAGMFNTTSVIITLTPFFVTIPILCLEFFLPTIVKTIFPNKGVIALQLRTVPPWILGAVMALILLYLSWKTKRRAVYIVIASPLTAIGYLMFTLSSSPHVRYAACFLITAGATPFLSLATTWTTINTTSDTARAGAIALFVFGANTGGLVATWIYLPPLGFFFFFIRARNLPGNILCLVSSLMVLILTLGLWKYHLLENARREAARDDALLEGMSDKAVARLGQKHPGFRFRL
;
A
#
# COMPACT_ATOMS: atom_id res chain seq x y z
N MET A 1 -1.95 22.76 0.42
CA MET A 1 -2.36 23.68 1.51
C MET A 1 -3.76 24.27 1.30
N PRO A 2 -4.09 24.99 0.21
CA PRO A 2 -5.42 25.61 0.05
C PRO A 2 -6.56 24.57 -0.08
N LEU A 3 -6.32 23.46 -0.78
CA LEU A 3 -7.28 22.34 -0.86
C LEU A 3 -7.55 21.68 0.51
N GLY A 4 -6.57 21.69 1.41
CA GLY A 4 -6.71 21.15 2.77
C GLY A 4 -7.63 22.02 3.64
N LEU A 5 -7.45 23.34 3.59
CA LEU A 5 -8.34 24.30 4.25
C LEU A 5 -9.77 24.23 3.68
N LEU A 6 -9.91 24.16 2.37
CA LEU A 6 -11.21 23.97 1.71
C LEU A 6 -11.86 22.64 2.11
N SER A 7 -11.10 21.55 2.18
CA SER A 7 -11.63 20.25 2.62
C SER A 7 -12.14 20.28 4.06
N PHE A 8 -11.51 21.04 4.96
CA PHE A 8 -11.98 21.17 6.34
C PHE A 8 -13.39 21.78 6.44
N PHE A 9 -13.73 22.70 5.55
CA PHE A 9 -15.07 23.31 5.51
C PHE A 9 -16.09 22.56 4.64
N LEU A 10 -15.60 21.84 3.62
CA LEU A 10 -16.46 21.17 2.63
C LEU A 10 -16.77 19.70 2.97
N LEU A 11 -15.91 19.00 3.72
CA LEU A 11 -16.09 17.59 4.03
C LEU A 11 -16.96 17.43 5.29
N PRO A 12 -18.18 16.87 5.18
CA PRO A 12 -19.00 16.59 6.34
C PRO A 12 -18.47 15.35 7.08
N ASP A 13 -18.33 15.43 8.41
CA ASP A 13 -17.86 14.33 9.25
C ASP A 13 -18.83 13.14 9.29
N ARG A 14 -20.12 13.35 8.97
CA ARG A 14 -21.15 12.31 8.98
C ARG A 14 -22.00 12.39 7.71
N PRO A 15 -22.51 11.26 7.20
CA PRO A 15 -23.50 11.26 6.12
C PRO A 15 -24.71 12.14 6.47
N GLU A 16 -25.07 12.18 7.76
CA GLU A 16 -26.18 12.97 8.30
C GLU A 16 -25.94 14.49 8.21
N THR A 17 -24.70 14.94 8.44
CA THR A 17 -24.31 16.36 8.43
C THR A 17 -24.00 16.91 7.03
N ALA A 18 -24.00 16.04 6.01
CA ALA A 18 -23.79 16.45 4.64
C ALA A 18 -24.94 17.33 4.13
N LYS A 19 -24.62 18.58 3.75
CA LYS A 19 -25.60 19.55 3.23
C LYS A 19 -25.99 19.32 1.77
N TRP A 20 -25.23 18.49 1.04
CA TRP A 20 -25.37 18.26 -0.39
C TRP A 20 -26.08 16.93 -0.74
N LEU A 21 -26.42 16.12 0.26
CA LEU A 21 -27.09 14.81 0.09
C LEU A 21 -28.59 14.92 0.41
N ASN A 22 -29.43 14.29 -0.42
CA ASN A 22 -30.86 14.16 -0.16
C ASN A 22 -31.13 13.15 0.96
N ALA A 23 -32.32 13.21 1.58
CA ALA A 23 -32.68 12.34 2.70
C ALA A 23 -32.55 10.84 2.38
N GLU A 24 -32.95 10.41 1.17
CA GLU A 24 -32.79 9.02 0.72
C GLU A 24 -31.32 8.62 0.54
N GLU A 25 -30.50 9.50 -0.01
CA GLU A 25 -29.06 9.25 -0.20
C GLU A 25 -28.32 9.19 1.14
N LYS A 26 -28.74 9.97 2.13
CA LYS A 26 -28.22 9.90 3.51
C LYS A 26 -28.49 8.55 4.14
N VAL A 27 -29.72 8.03 3.99
CA VAL A 27 -30.11 6.70 4.48
C VAL A 27 -29.31 5.61 3.76
N LEU A 28 -29.14 5.71 2.45
CA LEU A 28 -28.34 4.76 1.66
C LEU A 28 -26.86 4.77 2.09
N CYS A 29 -26.27 5.95 2.31
CA CYS A 29 -24.91 6.10 2.78
C CYS A 29 -24.73 5.55 4.20
N ALA A 30 -25.68 5.80 5.10
CA ALA A 30 -25.67 5.23 6.45
C ALA A 30 -25.82 3.70 6.42
N ALA A 31 -26.69 3.16 5.56
CA ALA A 31 -26.87 1.73 5.37
C ALA A 31 -25.61 1.07 4.80
N ARG A 32 -24.94 1.70 3.81
CA ARG A 32 -23.66 1.23 3.28
C ARG A 32 -22.57 1.23 4.34
N SER A 33 -22.41 2.31 5.09
CA SER A 33 -21.43 2.40 6.18
C SER A 33 -21.66 1.32 7.25
N LYS A 34 -22.91 1.09 7.67
CA LYS A 34 -23.27 -0.01 8.58
C LYS A 34 -23.03 -1.40 7.98
N SER A 35 -23.29 -1.58 6.68
CA SER A 35 -23.03 -2.87 6.00
C SER A 35 -21.53 -3.19 5.86
N GLU A 36 -20.68 -2.16 5.82
CA GLU A 36 -19.22 -2.34 5.76
C GLU A 36 -18.60 -2.61 7.14
N ASN A 37 -19.24 -2.13 8.21
CA ASN A 37 -18.80 -2.34 9.60
C ASN A 37 -19.74 -3.32 10.32
N VAL A 38 -19.48 -4.63 10.14
CA VAL A 38 -20.22 -5.72 10.82
C VAL A 38 -20.15 -5.52 12.34
N GLY A 39 -21.30 -5.29 12.98
CA GLY A 39 -21.44 -5.10 14.43
C GLY A 39 -21.34 -3.64 14.93
N ALA A 40 -21.18 -2.64 14.05
CA ALA A 40 -21.11 -1.24 14.49
C ALA A 40 -22.50 -0.65 14.82
N ILE A 41 -22.68 -0.21 16.07
CA ILE A 41 -23.89 0.46 16.55
C ILE A 41 -23.91 1.94 16.10
N GLU A 42 -22.73 2.57 15.98
CA GLU A 42 -22.56 3.97 15.57
C GLU A 42 -21.84 4.10 14.23
N VAL A 43 -22.26 5.07 13.42
CA VAL A 43 -21.72 5.39 12.08
C VAL A 43 -20.34 6.06 12.17
N VAL A 44 -20.04 6.72 13.29
CA VAL A 44 -18.74 7.36 13.59
C VAL A 44 -18.47 7.21 15.09
N ASP A 45 -17.55 6.31 15.46
CA ASP A 45 -17.14 6.15 16.87
C ASP A 45 -16.22 7.30 17.29
N SER A 46 -16.37 7.75 18.53
CA SER A 46 -15.36 8.59 19.18
C SER A 46 -13.96 7.94 19.09
N MET A 47 -12.93 8.75 18.79
CA MET A 47 -11.54 8.29 18.71
C MET A 47 -11.06 7.76 20.07
N LYS A 48 -11.15 6.45 20.29
CA LYS A 48 -10.67 5.76 21.49
C LYS A 48 -9.22 5.31 21.29
N LYS A 49 -8.32 5.76 22.16
CA LYS A 49 -6.89 5.41 22.12
C LYS A 49 -6.65 3.90 22.09
N GLU A 50 -7.39 3.14 22.89
CA GLU A 50 -7.27 1.67 22.95
C GLU A 50 -7.57 1.01 21.60
N VAL A 51 -8.64 1.44 20.92
CA VAL A 51 -9.04 0.91 19.60
C VAL A 51 -8.05 1.34 18.52
N PHE A 52 -7.47 2.53 18.65
CA PHE A 52 -6.43 3.03 17.76
C PHE A 52 -5.17 2.14 17.82
N PHE A 53 -4.63 1.91 19.02
CA PHE A 53 -3.45 1.07 19.21
C PHE A 53 -3.72 -0.40 18.87
N ALA A 54 -4.93 -0.90 19.16
CA ALA A 54 -5.34 -2.25 18.77
C ALA A 54 -5.42 -2.42 17.24
N GLY A 55 -5.88 -1.40 16.51
CA GLY A 55 -5.86 -1.39 15.04
C GLY A 55 -4.45 -1.30 14.48
N MET A 56 -3.58 -0.54 15.14
CA MET A 56 -2.18 -0.34 14.75
C MET A 56 -1.35 -1.62 14.90
N PHE A 57 -1.39 -2.27 16.07
CA PHE A 57 -0.58 -3.46 16.38
C PHE A 57 -1.25 -4.79 16.05
N ASN A 58 -2.29 -4.76 15.23
CA ASN A 58 -2.90 -5.97 14.74
C ASN A 58 -1.94 -6.74 13.82
N THR A 59 -1.91 -8.08 13.91
CA THR A 59 -1.09 -8.95 13.06
C THR A 59 -1.19 -8.59 11.58
N THR A 60 -2.41 -8.37 11.07
CA THR A 60 -2.64 -7.97 9.68
C THR A 60 -2.04 -6.59 9.38
N SER A 61 -2.25 -5.61 10.26
CA SER A 61 -1.73 -4.24 10.12
C SER A 61 -0.20 -4.17 10.18
N VAL A 62 0.43 -4.99 11.02
CA VAL A 62 1.89 -5.07 11.14
C VAL A 62 2.50 -5.71 9.88
N ILE A 63 1.95 -6.84 9.43
CA ILE A 63 2.45 -7.53 8.22
C ILE A 63 2.27 -6.65 6.98
N ILE A 64 1.08 -6.04 6.83
CA ILE A 64 0.82 -5.19 5.67
C ILE A 64 1.67 -3.92 5.67
N THR A 65 2.08 -3.39 6.84
CA THR A 65 2.99 -2.23 6.97
C THR A 65 4.41 -2.52 6.48
N LEU A 66 4.87 -3.77 6.57
CA LEU A 66 6.17 -4.12 6.00
C LEU A 66 6.16 -3.98 4.47
N THR A 67 5.00 -4.08 3.81
CA THR A 67 4.90 -3.96 2.36
C THR A 67 5.20 -2.56 1.80
N PRO A 68 4.63 -1.44 2.31
CA PRO A 68 5.02 -0.11 1.88
C PRO A 68 6.46 0.23 2.26
N PHE A 69 7.02 -0.33 3.35
CA PHE A 69 8.43 -0.18 3.68
C PHE A 69 9.33 -0.70 2.55
N PHE A 70 9.12 -1.96 2.14
CA PHE A 70 9.94 -2.57 1.09
C PHE A 70 9.63 -2.05 -0.32
N VAL A 71 8.41 -1.58 -0.62
CA VAL A 71 8.09 -1.04 -1.96
C VAL A 71 8.61 0.39 -2.15
N THR A 72 8.68 1.18 -1.07
CA THR A 72 9.09 2.59 -1.15
C THR A 72 10.58 2.73 -1.42
N ILE A 73 11.39 1.76 -0.95
CA ILE A 73 12.83 1.67 -1.24
C ILE A 73 13.10 1.72 -2.77
N PRO A 74 12.67 0.73 -3.57
CA PRO A 74 12.91 0.74 -5.01
C PRO A 74 12.28 1.95 -5.70
N ILE A 75 11.06 2.34 -5.36
CA ILE A 75 10.38 3.49 -6.00
C ILE A 75 11.22 4.76 -5.88
N LEU A 76 11.65 5.11 -4.66
CA LEU A 76 12.42 6.34 -4.45
C LEU A 76 13.83 6.23 -5.01
N CYS A 77 14.46 5.05 -4.94
CA CYS A 77 15.72 4.84 -5.63
C CYS A 77 15.57 5.07 -7.14
N LEU A 78 14.52 4.53 -7.77
CA LEU A 78 14.26 4.81 -9.18
C LEU A 78 14.04 6.30 -9.40
N GLU A 79 13.23 6.98 -8.59
CA GLU A 79 12.95 8.41 -8.71
C GLU A 79 14.23 9.26 -8.68
N PHE A 80 15.14 8.99 -7.75
CA PHE A 80 16.41 9.73 -7.63
C PHE A 80 17.39 9.42 -8.76
N PHE A 81 17.48 8.16 -9.21
CA PHE A 81 18.49 7.73 -10.18
C PHE A 81 18.01 7.73 -11.63
N LEU A 82 16.72 7.83 -11.90
CA LEU A 82 16.15 7.81 -13.24
C LEU A 82 16.76 8.88 -14.17
N PRO A 83 16.96 10.15 -13.76
CA PRO A 83 17.63 11.14 -14.60
C PRO A 83 19.07 10.75 -14.94
N THR A 84 19.80 10.18 -13.98
CA THR A 84 21.18 9.70 -14.16
C THR A 84 21.23 8.51 -15.11
N ILE A 85 20.28 7.57 -14.99
CA ILE A 85 20.14 6.43 -15.90
C ILE A 85 19.88 6.93 -17.33
N VAL A 86 18.93 7.85 -17.50
CA VAL A 86 18.62 8.45 -18.81
C VAL A 86 19.84 9.20 -19.37
N LYS A 87 20.63 9.86 -18.53
CA LYS A 87 21.90 10.50 -18.96
C LYS A 87 22.92 9.50 -19.48
N THR A 88 23.02 8.30 -18.90
CA THR A 88 23.91 7.25 -19.43
C THR A 88 23.47 6.72 -20.80
N ILE A 89 22.17 6.80 -21.12
CA ILE A 89 21.62 6.37 -22.41
C ILE A 89 21.74 7.48 -23.45
N PHE A 90 21.54 8.74 -23.04
CA PHE A 90 21.55 9.92 -23.91
C PHE A 90 22.58 10.96 -23.44
N PRO A 91 23.89 10.67 -23.53
CA PRO A 91 24.94 11.50 -22.94
C PRO A 91 25.01 12.92 -23.54
N ASN A 92 24.58 13.09 -24.79
CA ASN A 92 24.69 14.36 -25.54
C ASN A 92 23.43 15.25 -25.42
N LYS A 93 22.50 14.94 -24.52
CA LYS A 93 21.24 15.70 -24.35
C LYS A 93 21.32 16.64 -23.14
N GLY A 94 20.78 17.85 -23.28
CA GLY A 94 20.69 18.81 -22.18
C GLY A 94 19.75 18.34 -21.05
N VAL A 95 19.88 18.96 -19.87
CA VAL A 95 19.16 18.57 -18.64
C VAL A 95 17.64 18.50 -18.85
N ILE A 96 17.07 19.49 -19.55
CA ILE A 96 15.61 19.55 -19.84
C ILE A 96 15.18 18.33 -20.67
N ALA A 97 15.96 17.95 -21.68
CA ALA A 97 15.64 16.82 -22.55
C ALA A 97 15.80 15.47 -21.83
N LEU A 98 16.68 15.38 -20.83
CA LEU A 98 16.82 14.20 -19.98
C LEU A 98 15.64 14.05 -19.02
N GLN A 99 15.21 15.14 -18.36
CA GLN A 99 14.03 15.14 -17.50
C GLN A 99 12.75 14.83 -18.29
N LEU A 100 12.60 15.38 -19.49
CA LEU A 100 11.43 15.06 -20.32
C LEU A 100 11.32 13.57 -20.65
N ARG A 101 12.46 12.85 -20.69
CA ARG A 101 12.51 11.39 -20.94
C ARG A 101 12.28 10.56 -19.67
N THR A 102 12.24 11.15 -18.48
CA THR A 102 11.83 10.42 -17.27
C THR A 102 10.31 10.37 -17.12
N VAL A 103 9.59 11.28 -17.79
CA VAL A 103 8.12 11.40 -17.73
C VAL A 103 7.39 10.16 -18.29
N PRO A 104 7.76 9.57 -19.45
CA PRO A 104 6.99 8.47 -20.04
C PRO A 104 6.86 7.22 -19.15
N PRO A 105 7.91 6.75 -18.44
CA PRO A 105 7.77 5.69 -17.43
C PRO A 105 6.70 6.00 -16.38
N TRP A 106 6.69 7.21 -15.83
CA TRP A 106 5.70 7.62 -14.83
C TRP A 106 4.28 7.71 -15.38
N ILE A 107 4.10 8.17 -16.63
CA ILE A 107 2.79 8.14 -17.30
C ILE A 107 2.29 6.70 -17.42
N LEU A 108 3.14 5.76 -17.86
CA LEU A 108 2.76 4.36 -17.95
C LEU A 108 2.37 3.80 -16.56
N GLY A 109 3.13 4.14 -15.53
CA GLY A 109 2.81 3.80 -14.15
C GLY A 109 1.41 4.30 -13.75
N ALA A 110 1.12 5.58 -13.99
CA ALA A 110 -0.18 6.16 -13.68
C ALA A 110 -1.33 5.45 -14.42
N VAL A 111 -1.17 5.16 -15.72
CA VAL A 111 -2.17 4.43 -16.51
C VAL A 111 -2.40 3.03 -15.95
N MET A 112 -1.32 2.29 -15.63
CA MET A 112 -1.41 0.96 -15.02
C MET A 112 -2.06 1.00 -13.64
N ALA A 113 -1.75 2.03 -12.83
CA ALA A 113 -2.39 2.24 -11.54
C ALA A 113 -3.90 2.39 -11.67
N LEU A 114 -4.37 3.21 -12.61
CA LEU A 114 -5.81 3.39 -12.87
C LEU A 114 -6.48 2.10 -13.34
N ILE A 115 -5.86 1.38 -14.27
CA ILE A 115 -6.41 0.11 -14.80
C ILE A 115 -6.52 -0.93 -13.69
N LEU A 116 -5.45 -1.19 -12.93
CA LEU A 116 -5.46 -2.20 -11.88
C LEU A 116 -6.38 -1.82 -10.72
N LEU A 117 -6.47 -0.53 -10.38
CA LEU A 117 -7.40 -0.06 -9.36
C LEU A 117 -8.86 -0.25 -9.80
N TYR A 118 -9.18 0.07 -11.05
CA TYR A 118 -10.51 -0.14 -11.62
C TYR A 118 -10.88 -1.63 -11.67
N LEU A 119 -9.98 -2.49 -12.13
CA LEU A 119 -10.19 -3.93 -12.19
C LEU A 119 -10.36 -4.54 -10.80
N SER A 120 -9.54 -4.10 -9.83
CA SER A 120 -9.62 -4.49 -8.42
C SER A 120 -10.95 -4.09 -7.79
N TRP A 121 -11.46 -2.90 -8.12
CA TRP A 121 -12.78 -2.46 -7.66
C TRP A 121 -13.91 -3.30 -8.25
N LYS A 122 -13.87 -3.60 -9.56
CA LYS A 122 -14.91 -4.37 -10.25
C LYS A 122 -14.97 -5.83 -9.79
N THR A 123 -13.83 -6.47 -9.61
CA THR A 123 -13.73 -7.90 -9.24
C THR A 123 -13.78 -8.15 -7.74
N LYS A 124 -13.59 -7.10 -6.91
CA LYS A 124 -13.51 -7.17 -5.44
C LYS A 124 -12.43 -8.13 -4.91
N ARG A 125 -11.44 -8.51 -5.73
CA ARG A 125 -10.34 -9.43 -5.38
C ARG A 125 -9.01 -8.70 -5.33
N ARG A 126 -8.74 -7.95 -4.27
CA ARG A 126 -7.66 -6.95 -4.22
C ARG A 126 -6.27 -7.58 -4.12
N ALA A 127 -6.12 -8.60 -3.29
CA ALA A 127 -4.87 -9.34 -3.10
C ALA A 127 -4.35 -9.93 -4.42
N VAL A 128 -5.24 -10.37 -5.31
CA VAL A 128 -4.86 -10.94 -6.61
C VAL A 128 -4.13 -9.89 -7.46
N TYR A 129 -4.65 -8.67 -7.56
CA TYR A 129 -3.98 -7.61 -8.34
C TYR A 129 -2.71 -7.11 -7.69
N ILE A 130 -2.64 -7.10 -6.35
CA ILE A 130 -1.40 -6.80 -5.63
C ILE A 130 -0.33 -7.84 -5.98
N VAL A 131 -0.67 -9.13 -5.88
CA VAL A 131 0.25 -10.25 -6.18
C VAL A 131 0.65 -10.29 -7.65
N ILE A 132 -0.22 -9.86 -8.57
CA ILE A 132 0.13 -9.74 -10.00
C ILE A 132 1.07 -8.56 -10.24
N ALA A 133 0.93 -7.45 -9.51
CA ALA A 133 1.75 -6.27 -9.69
C ALA A 133 3.18 -6.43 -9.12
N SER A 134 3.36 -7.15 -8.00
CA SER A 134 4.67 -7.30 -7.34
C SER A 134 5.77 -7.92 -8.23
N PRO A 135 5.52 -8.98 -9.02
CA PRO A 135 6.50 -9.58 -9.91
C PRO A 135 6.97 -8.64 -11.02
N LEU A 136 6.13 -7.74 -11.53
CA LEU A 136 6.53 -6.79 -12.58
C LEU A 136 7.69 -5.91 -12.10
N THR A 137 7.62 -5.44 -10.85
CA THR A 137 8.67 -4.65 -10.22
C THR A 137 9.95 -5.46 -10.04
N ALA A 138 9.85 -6.71 -9.56
CA ALA A 138 10.99 -7.59 -9.38
C ALA A 138 11.68 -7.93 -10.71
N ILE A 139 10.91 -8.24 -11.76
CA ILE A 139 11.42 -8.50 -13.12
C ILE A 139 12.12 -7.26 -13.67
N GLY A 140 11.55 -6.07 -13.46
CA GLY A 140 12.17 -4.81 -13.86
C GLY A 140 13.55 -4.61 -13.21
N TYR A 141 13.69 -4.80 -11.90
CA TYR A 141 14.99 -4.72 -11.24
C TYR A 141 15.97 -5.83 -11.64
N LEU A 142 15.45 -7.03 -11.93
CA LEU A 142 16.27 -8.14 -12.43
C LEU A 142 16.85 -7.79 -13.81
N MET A 143 16.02 -7.30 -14.74
CA MET A 143 16.46 -6.81 -16.05
C MET A 143 17.47 -5.67 -15.93
N PHE A 144 17.22 -4.74 -15.00
CA PHE A 144 18.10 -3.60 -14.76
C PHE A 144 19.49 -4.03 -14.25
N THR A 145 19.53 -5.05 -13.38
CA THR A 145 20.76 -5.56 -12.75
C THR A 145 21.57 -6.43 -13.70
N LEU A 146 20.90 -7.32 -14.45
CA LEU A 146 21.58 -8.27 -15.35
C LEU A 146 22.00 -7.64 -16.68
N SER A 147 21.30 -6.62 -17.15
CA SER A 147 21.60 -6.02 -18.45
C SER A 147 22.65 -4.90 -18.37
N SER A 148 23.56 -4.93 -19.34
CA SER A 148 24.48 -3.82 -19.61
C SER A 148 24.00 -2.90 -20.73
N SER A 149 22.92 -3.27 -21.45
CA SER A 149 22.40 -2.47 -22.56
C SER A 149 21.61 -1.26 -22.04
N PRO A 150 21.93 -0.03 -22.49
CA PRO A 150 21.21 1.19 -22.10
C PRO A 150 19.71 1.13 -22.42
N HIS A 151 19.35 0.55 -23.57
CA HIS A 151 17.95 0.42 -24.00
C HIS A 151 17.13 -0.52 -23.11
N VAL A 152 17.74 -1.64 -22.66
CA VAL A 152 17.09 -2.61 -21.77
C VAL A 152 16.88 -2.00 -20.38
N ARG A 153 17.86 -1.22 -19.89
CA ARG A 153 17.71 -0.49 -18.62
C ARG A 153 16.60 0.55 -18.67
N TYR A 154 16.44 1.23 -19.80
CA TYR A 154 15.32 2.15 -19.98
C TYR A 154 13.97 1.41 -19.98
N ALA A 155 13.86 0.30 -20.70
CA ALA A 155 12.66 -0.54 -20.71
C ALA A 155 12.33 -1.10 -19.31
N ALA A 156 13.35 -1.48 -18.53
CA ALA A 156 13.18 -1.91 -17.15
C ALA A 156 12.53 -0.84 -16.26
N CYS A 157 12.84 0.44 -16.46
CA CYS A 157 12.20 1.54 -15.73
C CYS A 157 10.68 1.56 -15.94
N PHE A 158 10.19 1.29 -17.15
CA PHE A 158 8.76 1.21 -17.44
C PHE A 158 8.07 0.07 -16.67
N LEU A 159 8.71 -1.10 -16.60
CA LEU A 159 8.19 -2.25 -15.84
C LEU A 159 8.14 -1.97 -14.33
N ILE A 160 9.19 -1.35 -13.79
CA ILE A 160 9.26 -0.96 -12.38
C ILE A 160 8.12 0.01 -12.05
N THR A 161 7.97 1.09 -12.83
CA THR A 161 6.89 2.06 -12.60
C THR A 161 5.50 1.45 -12.77
N ALA A 162 5.32 0.54 -13.74
CA ALA A 162 4.05 -0.14 -13.99
C ALA A 162 3.62 -1.05 -12.84
N GLY A 163 4.55 -1.73 -12.16
CA GLY A 163 4.25 -2.60 -11.02
C GLY A 163 4.18 -1.87 -9.68
N ALA A 164 5.05 -0.89 -9.45
CA ALA A 164 5.20 -0.27 -8.14
C ALA A 164 4.16 0.81 -7.83
N THR A 165 3.70 1.56 -8.84
CA THR A 165 2.67 2.60 -8.66
C THR A 165 1.29 2.07 -8.26
N PRO A 166 0.69 1.03 -8.90
CA PRO A 166 -0.57 0.43 -8.44
C PRO A 166 -0.46 -0.18 -7.04
N PHE A 167 0.72 -0.68 -6.69
CA PHE A 167 0.94 -1.42 -5.46
C PHE A 167 0.54 -0.61 -4.22
N LEU A 168 1.00 0.63 -4.12
CA LEU A 168 0.78 1.45 -2.92
C LEU A 168 -0.71 1.72 -2.71
N SER A 169 -1.43 2.12 -3.77
CA SER A 169 -2.87 2.38 -3.71
C SER A 169 -3.69 1.13 -3.37
N LEU A 170 -3.35 -0.01 -3.97
CA LEU A 170 -4.03 -1.28 -3.71
C LEU A 170 -3.75 -1.76 -2.27
N ALA A 171 -2.52 -1.67 -1.80
CA ALA A 171 -2.12 -2.09 -0.46
C ALA A 171 -2.75 -1.21 0.64
N THR A 172 -2.85 0.11 0.43
CA THR A 172 -3.59 0.98 1.35
C THR A 172 -5.06 0.57 1.40
N THR A 173 -5.69 0.37 0.24
CA THR A 173 -7.10 -0.06 0.16
C THR A 173 -7.32 -1.41 0.85
N TRP A 174 -6.38 -2.35 0.72
CA TRP A 174 -6.46 -3.66 1.36
C TRP A 174 -6.34 -3.58 2.88
N THR A 175 -5.48 -2.68 3.40
CA THR A 175 -5.38 -2.37 4.83
C THR A 175 -6.69 -1.80 5.39
N THR A 176 -7.27 -0.81 4.70
CA THR A 176 -8.46 -0.09 5.14
C THR A 176 -9.67 -1.01 5.26
N ILE A 177 -9.83 -1.93 4.30
CA ILE A 177 -10.99 -2.81 4.20
C ILE A 177 -10.94 -3.98 5.18
N ASN A 178 -9.75 -4.45 5.52
CA ASN A 178 -9.59 -5.49 6.53
C ASN A 178 -9.69 -4.93 7.96
N THR A 179 -9.98 -3.64 8.14
CA THR A 179 -10.13 -3.01 9.44
C THR A 179 -11.55 -2.49 9.63
N THR A 180 -12.23 -2.96 10.68
CA THR A 180 -13.68 -2.81 10.89
C THR A 180 -14.12 -1.57 11.66
N SER A 181 -13.26 -0.97 12.46
CA SER A 181 -13.57 0.28 13.18
C SER A 181 -12.82 1.43 12.53
N ASP A 182 -13.45 2.59 12.38
CA ASP A 182 -12.82 3.78 11.81
C ASP A 182 -11.59 4.24 12.62
N THR A 183 -11.67 4.14 13.95
CA THR A 183 -10.54 4.43 14.86
C THR A 183 -9.39 3.43 14.66
N ALA A 184 -9.69 2.13 14.51
CA ALA A 184 -8.68 1.11 14.24
C ALA A 184 -8.06 1.26 12.85
N ARG A 185 -8.88 1.65 11.86
CA ARG A 185 -8.48 1.91 10.48
C ARG A 185 -7.54 3.11 10.40
N ALA A 186 -7.82 4.18 11.16
CA ALA A 186 -6.91 5.31 11.29
C ALA A 186 -5.54 4.88 11.87
N GLY A 187 -5.53 4.03 12.91
CA GLY A 187 -4.30 3.46 13.46
C GLY A 187 -3.52 2.60 12.46
N ALA A 188 -4.21 1.74 11.71
CA ALA A 188 -3.60 0.89 10.69
C ALA A 188 -3.01 1.73 9.53
N ILE A 189 -3.71 2.76 9.07
CA ILE A 189 -3.21 3.68 8.03
C ILE A 189 -2.00 4.49 8.55
N ALA A 190 -2.03 4.95 9.80
CA ALA A 190 -0.90 5.65 10.39
C ALA A 190 0.37 4.80 10.39
N LEU A 191 0.27 3.52 10.79
CA LEU A 191 1.38 2.59 10.75
C LEU A 191 1.83 2.27 9.31
N PHE A 192 0.88 2.10 8.38
CA PHE A 192 1.18 1.89 6.97
C PHE A 192 2.01 3.04 6.38
N VAL A 193 1.61 4.28 6.66
CA VAL A 193 2.33 5.50 6.21
C VAL A 193 3.68 5.61 6.90
N PHE A 194 3.79 5.25 8.17
CA PHE A 194 5.07 5.18 8.89
C PHE A 194 6.04 4.20 8.21
N GLY A 195 5.56 3.01 7.83
CA GLY A 195 6.33 2.04 7.04
C GLY A 195 6.83 2.62 5.70
N ALA A 196 5.97 3.32 4.97
CA ALA A 196 6.35 3.98 3.72
C ALA A 196 7.49 5.01 3.92
N ASN A 197 7.35 5.90 4.91
CA ASN A 197 8.33 6.95 5.17
C ASN A 197 9.67 6.39 5.66
N THR A 198 9.66 5.36 6.49
CA THR A 198 10.88 4.69 6.95
C THR A 198 11.60 3.97 5.81
N GLY A 199 10.87 3.33 4.89
CA GLY A 199 11.46 2.78 3.66
C GLY A 199 12.10 3.85 2.78
N GLY A 200 11.47 5.02 2.70
CA GLY A 200 12.03 6.14 1.97
C GLY A 200 13.27 6.77 2.60
N LEU A 201 13.34 6.80 3.93
CA LEU A 201 14.57 7.16 4.63
C LEU A 201 15.69 6.22 4.20
N VAL A 202 15.50 4.90 4.27
CA VAL A 202 16.51 3.92 3.84
C VAL A 202 16.94 4.19 2.39
N ALA A 203 16.00 4.44 1.48
CA ALA A 203 16.28 4.71 0.05
C ALA A 203 17.31 5.83 -0.17
N THR A 204 17.27 6.88 0.65
CA THR A 204 18.21 8.02 0.55
C THR A 204 19.65 7.66 0.94
N TRP A 205 19.84 6.68 1.81
CA TRP A 205 21.17 6.27 2.31
C TRP A 205 21.82 5.15 1.49
N ILE A 206 21.04 4.41 0.67
CA ILE A 206 21.53 3.24 -0.08
C ILE A 206 22.67 3.59 -1.06
N TYR A 207 22.69 4.80 -1.59
CA TYR A 207 23.64 5.22 -2.63
C TYR A 207 24.61 6.33 -2.15
N LEU A 208 24.66 6.58 -0.84
CA LEU A 208 25.64 7.51 -0.28
C LEU A 208 27.04 6.86 -0.32
N PRO A 209 28.09 7.57 -0.78
CA PRO A 209 29.45 7.07 -0.68
C PRO A 209 29.77 6.82 0.81
N PRO A 210 30.25 5.63 1.19
CA PRO A 210 30.47 5.28 2.59
C PRO A 210 31.57 6.18 3.19
N LEU A 211 31.29 6.76 4.36
CA LEU A 211 32.28 7.38 5.24
C LEU A 211 33.20 6.28 5.83
N GLY A 212 34.29 5.95 5.13
CA GLY A 212 35.41 5.16 5.67
C GLY A 212 35.17 3.65 5.90
N PHE A 213 36.30 2.91 5.95
CA PHE A 213 36.57 1.45 6.12
C PHE A 213 35.73 0.43 5.32
N PHE A 214 34.43 0.65 5.09
CA PHE A 214 33.59 -0.11 4.15
C PHE A 214 33.89 0.19 2.66
N PHE A 215 34.87 1.06 2.40
CA PHE A 215 35.33 1.42 1.06
C PHE A 215 35.88 0.23 0.26
N PHE A 216 36.39 -0.81 0.92
CA PHE A 216 37.01 -1.97 0.26
C PHE A 216 35.99 -2.90 -0.43
N PHE A 217 34.73 -2.94 0.03
CA PHE A 217 33.67 -3.78 -0.57
C PHE A 217 32.81 -3.05 -1.62
N ILE A 218 32.90 -1.71 -1.73
CA ILE A 218 31.92 -0.87 -2.46
C ILE A 218 32.51 -0.30 -3.78
N ARG A 219 33.59 -0.88 -4.32
CA ARG A 219 34.18 -0.42 -5.59
C ARG A 219 33.57 -1.03 -6.86
N ALA A 220 32.30 -1.45 -6.82
CA ALA A 220 31.62 -2.02 -7.99
C ALA A 220 30.23 -1.41 -8.24
N ARG A 221 30.19 -0.38 -9.09
CA ARG A 221 29.09 -0.11 -10.04
C ARG A 221 27.65 -0.18 -9.49
N ASN A 222 27.25 0.63 -8.51
CA ASN A 222 25.83 0.75 -8.03
C ASN A 222 25.10 -0.59 -7.75
N LEU A 223 25.85 -1.69 -7.67
CA LEU A 223 25.36 -3.06 -7.67
C LEU A 223 24.74 -3.43 -6.31
N PRO A 224 25.30 -2.98 -5.16
CA PRO A 224 24.66 -3.21 -3.86
C PRO A 224 23.27 -2.59 -3.76
N GLY A 225 23.07 -1.38 -4.31
CA GLY A 225 21.78 -0.69 -4.27
C GLY A 225 20.71 -1.35 -5.15
N ASN A 226 21.09 -1.79 -6.36
CA ASN A 226 20.17 -2.49 -7.26
C ASN A 226 19.77 -3.87 -6.72
N ILE A 227 20.72 -4.59 -6.10
CA ILE A 227 20.43 -5.86 -5.43
C ILE A 227 19.47 -5.62 -4.25
N LEU A 228 19.68 -4.57 -3.45
CA LEU A 228 18.78 -4.24 -2.35
C LEU A 228 17.36 -3.90 -2.85
N CYS A 229 17.23 -3.18 -3.96
CA CYS A 229 15.94 -2.92 -4.61
C CYS A 229 15.26 -4.20 -5.12
N LEU A 230 16.03 -5.13 -5.69
CA LEU A 230 15.54 -6.43 -6.12
C LEU A 230 15.06 -7.27 -4.92
N VAL A 231 15.87 -7.39 -3.87
CA VAL A 231 15.53 -8.10 -2.64
C VAL A 231 14.28 -7.50 -2.01
N SER A 232 14.19 -6.17 -1.94
CA SER A 232 13.00 -5.49 -1.41
C SER A 232 11.75 -5.80 -2.24
N SER A 233 11.87 -5.82 -3.57
CA SER A 233 10.76 -6.19 -4.47
C SER A 233 10.31 -7.65 -4.28
N LEU A 234 11.24 -8.57 -4.04
CA LEU A 234 10.94 -9.96 -3.73
C LEU A 234 10.31 -10.11 -2.34
N MET A 235 10.78 -9.35 -1.35
CA MET A 235 10.18 -9.32 -0.02
C MET A 235 8.72 -8.85 -0.06
N VAL A 236 8.41 -7.85 -0.89
CA VAL A 236 7.02 -7.44 -1.13
C VAL A 236 6.17 -8.60 -1.66
N LEU A 237 6.68 -9.36 -2.64
CA LEU A 237 5.97 -10.54 -3.17
C LEU A 237 5.75 -11.61 -2.09
N ILE A 238 6.78 -11.93 -1.30
CA ILE A 238 6.69 -12.92 -0.23
C ILE A 238 5.68 -12.50 0.84
N LEU A 239 5.73 -11.24 1.29
CA LEU A 239 4.83 -10.70 2.30
C LEU A 239 3.39 -10.67 1.83
N THR A 240 3.14 -10.27 0.57
CA THR A 240 1.78 -10.20 0.01
C THR A 240 1.19 -11.58 -0.23
N LEU A 241 1.97 -12.54 -0.73
CA LEU A 241 1.55 -13.94 -0.85
C LEU A 241 1.30 -14.57 0.53
N GLY A 242 2.18 -14.31 1.50
CA GLY A 242 2.06 -14.79 2.87
C GLY A 242 0.79 -14.26 3.55
N LEU A 243 0.52 -12.96 3.41
CA LEU A 243 -0.69 -12.34 3.96
C LEU A 243 -1.96 -12.82 3.25
N TRP A 244 -1.91 -13.00 1.93
CA TRP A 244 -3.03 -13.57 1.18
C TRP A 244 -3.35 -15.00 1.64
N LYS A 245 -2.33 -15.85 1.79
CA LYS A 245 -2.47 -17.21 2.32
C LYS A 245 -2.98 -17.21 3.76
N TYR A 246 -2.48 -16.31 4.61
CA TYR A 246 -2.96 -16.16 5.98
C TYR A 246 -4.45 -15.82 6.02
N HIS A 247 -4.91 -14.85 5.23
CA HIS A 247 -6.34 -14.50 5.15
C HIS A 247 -7.20 -15.66 4.62
N LEU A 248 -6.71 -16.44 3.65
CA LEU A 248 -7.42 -17.62 3.15
C LEU A 248 -7.58 -18.69 4.24
N LEU A 249 -6.50 -19.01 4.95
CA LEU A 249 -6.52 -20.01 6.02
C LEU A 249 -7.40 -19.58 7.19
N GLU A 250 -7.32 -18.30 7.57
CA GLU A 250 -8.10 -17.75 8.66
C GLU A 250 -9.59 -17.68 8.32
N ASN A 251 -9.95 -17.32 7.08
CA ASN A 251 -11.33 -17.39 6.61
C ASN A 251 -11.86 -18.84 6.63
N ALA A 252 -11.08 -19.81 6.15
CA ALA A 252 -11.47 -21.22 6.14
C ALA A 252 -11.65 -21.79 7.56
N ARG A 253 -10.77 -21.42 8.51
CA ARG A 253 -10.91 -21.78 9.93
C ARG A 253 -12.20 -21.25 10.53
N ARG A 254 -12.53 -19.98 10.26
CA ARG A 254 -13.74 -19.33 10.78
C ARG A 254 -15.03 -19.85 10.13
N GLU A 255 -14.96 -20.33 8.90
CA GLU A 255 -16.08 -21.03 8.25
C GLU A 255 -16.33 -22.41 8.88
N ALA A 256 -15.27 -23.13 9.25
CA ALA A 256 -15.36 -24.43 9.89
C ALA A 256 -15.83 -24.35 11.36
N ALA A 257 -15.44 -23.30 12.10
CA ALA A 257 -15.67 -23.20 13.54
C ALA A 257 -17.12 -22.85 13.94
N ARG A 258 -17.93 -22.22 13.07
CA ARG A 258 -19.28 -21.69 13.40
C ARG A 258 -19.35 -21.12 14.84
N ASP A 259 -18.48 -20.13 15.11
CA ASP A 259 -18.22 -19.52 16.42
C ASP A 259 -19.37 -18.62 16.95
N ASP A 260 -20.63 -19.00 16.72
CA ASP A 260 -21.79 -18.23 17.21
C ASP A 260 -21.91 -18.31 18.75
N ALA A 261 -21.32 -19.34 19.38
CA ALA A 261 -21.26 -19.52 20.83
C ALA A 261 -20.41 -18.45 21.55
N LEU A 262 -19.47 -17.79 20.87
CA LEU A 262 -18.64 -16.71 21.44
C LEU A 262 -19.42 -15.39 21.63
N LEU A 263 -20.62 -15.28 21.02
CA LEU A 263 -21.48 -14.11 21.13
C LEU A 263 -22.53 -14.26 22.24
N GLU A 264 -22.76 -15.48 22.73
CA GLU A 264 -23.74 -15.75 23.79
C GLU A 264 -23.30 -15.10 25.12
N GLY A 265 -24.12 -14.17 25.62
CA GLY A 265 -23.89 -13.47 26.89
C GLY A 265 -23.08 -12.17 26.80
N MET A 266 -22.60 -11.76 25.62
CA MET A 266 -21.93 -10.46 25.45
C MET A 266 -22.96 -9.34 25.19
N SER A 267 -22.84 -8.21 25.89
CA SER A 267 -23.65 -7.02 25.60
C SER A 267 -23.40 -6.50 24.17
N ASP A 268 -24.40 -5.88 23.54
CA ASP A 268 -24.29 -5.33 22.17
C ASP A 268 -23.08 -4.40 21.99
N LYS A 269 -22.76 -3.60 23.03
CA LYS A 269 -21.57 -2.72 23.02
C LYS A 269 -20.25 -3.49 23.08
N ALA A 270 -20.22 -4.65 23.71
CA ALA A 270 -19.04 -5.52 23.76
C ALA A 270 -18.87 -6.28 22.44
N VAL A 271 -19.98 -6.70 21.81
CA VAL A 271 -19.99 -7.30 20.48
C VAL A 271 -19.46 -6.32 19.43
N ALA A 272 -19.89 -5.05 19.48
CA ALA A 272 -19.40 -3.99 18.59
C ALA A 272 -17.90 -3.71 18.73
N ARG A 273 -17.31 -3.96 19.91
CA ARG A 273 -15.87 -3.77 20.18
C ARG A 273 -14.99 -4.94 19.71
N LEU A 274 -15.58 -6.10 19.38
CA LEU A 274 -14.81 -7.26 18.91
C LEU A 274 -14.09 -6.98 17.60
N GLY A 275 -14.65 -6.15 16.71
CA GLY A 275 -14.02 -5.75 15.46
C GLY A 275 -13.58 -6.97 14.62
N GLN A 276 -12.28 -7.12 14.36
CA GLN A 276 -11.74 -8.28 13.63
C GLN A 276 -11.84 -9.62 14.40
N LYS A 277 -12.02 -9.57 15.73
CA LYS A 277 -12.26 -10.75 16.57
C LYS A 277 -13.72 -11.21 16.52
N HIS A 278 -14.58 -10.49 15.81
CA HIS A 278 -15.98 -10.89 15.64
C HIS A 278 -16.05 -12.21 14.84
N PRO A 279 -16.80 -13.23 15.29
CA PRO A 279 -16.93 -14.53 14.63
C PRO A 279 -17.39 -14.44 13.17
N GLY A 280 -18.30 -13.51 12.88
CA GLY A 280 -18.78 -13.20 11.53
C GLY A 280 -17.81 -12.37 10.66
N PHE A 281 -16.69 -11.87 11.19
CA PHE A 281 -15.73 -11.12 10.38
C PHE A 281 -15.01 -12.05 9.40
N ARG A 282 -14.90 -11.60 8.14
CA ARG A 282 -14.17 -12.29 7.07
C ARG A 282 -13.19 -11.31 6.44
N PHE A 283 -11.95 -11.75 6.28
CA PHE A 283 -10.93 -10.99 5.58
C PHE A 283 -11.32 -10.87 4.11
N ARG A 284 -11.25 -9.65 3.57
CA ARG A 284 -11.45 -9.43 2.13
C ARG A 284 -10.13 -9.73 1.43
N LEU A 285 -10.20 -10.67 0.48
CA LEU A 285 -9.10 -11.06 -0.38
C LEU A 285 -8.78 -9.94 -1.36
#